data_AF-A0A1M2VMV5-F1
#
_entry.id   AF-A0A1M2VMV5-F1
#
_cell.length_a   1.000
_cell.length_b   1.000
_cell.length_c   1.000
_cell.angle_alpha   90.00
_cell.angle_beta   90.00
_cell.angle_gamma   90.00
#
_symmetry.space_group_name_H-M   'P 1'
#
loop_
_entity.id
_entity.type
_entity.pdbx_description
1 polymer ?
#
loop_
_entity_poly.entity_id
_entity_poly.type
_entity_poly.pdbx_seq_one_letter_code
_entity_poly.pdbx_strand_id
1 'polypeptide(L)'
;MPKMIKSSHAQRGAPPLSPPPATPVVPEASGSVDRHNRRTELRTELRCLIDGKFGEYICFTSHQSMLTADEAFIVNDPFAGLWYTIEDYAETNVIGYGYKIVGWPESIPFRNLSYVGGCKVLSELITLWKEDKIKFVSATPVDKLMASLDPTLVAPGKGFVHRKQSGGRNDIGRSRYRWKTMPEGGALRRPKDGPKTPKIVESEDEDGKAEPAVRPLRLQPLPLGPPIALDSFPNGGYSRAIRAPSEEIEDFSDEE
;
A
#
# COMPACT_ATOMS: atom_id res chain seq x y z
N MET A 1 28.04 71.49 -5.23
CA MET A 1 29.18 71.11 -6.09
C MET A 1 30.38 71.98 -5.75
N PRO A 2 31.47 71.37 -5.26
CA PRO A 2 32.81 71.70 -5.76
C PRO A 2 33.63 70.44 -6.08
N LYS A 3 34.43 70.51 -7.15
CA LYS A 3 35.34 69.45 -7.62
C LYS A 3 36.66 69.54 -6.85
N MET A 4 37.18 68.42 -6.33
CA MET A 4 38.54 68.33 -5.80
C MET A 4 39.29 67.13 -6.40
N ILE A 5 40.19 67.50 -7.31
CA ILE A 5 41.58 67.08 -7.54
C ILE A 5 42.00 65.68 -7.07
N LYS A 6 42.41 64.89 -8.07
CA LYS A 6 43.12 63.61 -7.97
C LYS A 6 44.54 63.81 -7.44
N SER A 7 44.96 63.01 -6.47
CA SER A 7 46.37 62.80 -6.12
C SER A 7 46.75 61.35 -6.39
N SER A 8 47.71 61.17 -7.30
CA SER A 8 48.36 59.91 -7.64
C SER A 8 49.56 59.69 -6.72
N HIS A 9 49.57 58.59 -5.97
CA HIS A 9 50.79 58.06 -5.38
C HIS A 9 50.97 56.61 -5.82
N ALA A 10 51.90 56.44 -6.76
CA ALA A 10 52.41 55.15 -7.19
C ALA A 10 53.43 54.65 -6.15
N GLN A 11 53.19 53.47 -5.57
CA GLN A 11 54.24 52.72 -4.90
C GLN A 11 54.59 51.47 -5.71
N ARG A 12 55.90 51.28 -5.82
CA ARG A 12 56.63 50.35 -6.66
C ARG A 12 56.64 48.96 -6.03
N GLY A 13 56.54 47.95 -6.91
CA GLY A 13 57.41 46.78 -6.94
C GLY A 13 57.45 45.87 -5.72
N ALA A 14 56.65 44.81 -5.74
CA ALA A 14 56.97 43.55 -5.06
C ALA A 14 57.19 42.45 -6.13
N PRO A 15 58.24 41.63 -6.02
CA PRO A 15 58.55 40.57 -6.99
C PRO A 15 57.54 39.41 -6.93
N PRO A 16 57.34 38.67 -8.03
CA PRO A 16 56.40 37.56 -8.08
C PRO A 16 56.88 36.39 -7.21
N LEU A 17 56.08 36.04 -6.21
CA LEU A 17 56.21 34.78 -5.48
C LEU A 17 56.01 33.62 -6.47
N SER A 18 56.97 32.71 -6.47
CA SER A 18 56.96 31.45 -7.18
C SER A 18 55.68 30.64 -6.89
N PRO A 19 55.09 29.97 -7.89
CA PRO A 19 53.97 29.07 -7.64
C PRO A 19 54.42 27.86 -6.82
N PRO A 20 53.61 27.38 -5.86
CA PRO A 20 53.95 26.19 -5.08
C PRO A 20 54.00 24.94 -5.97
N PRO A 21 54.82 23.94 -5.62
CA PRO A 21 54.95 22.71 -6.40
C PRO A 21 53.61 21.96 -6.45
N ALA A 22 53.25 21.51 -7.65
CA ALA A 22 52.06 20.73 -7.92
C ALA A 22 52.04 19.48 -7.02
N THR A 23 51.10 19.45 -6.09
CA THR A 23 50.74 18.22 -5.37
C THR A 23 50.27 17.19 -6.38
N PRO A 24 50.77 15.94 -6.33
CA PRO A 24 50.29 14.87 -7.18
C PRO A 24 48.80 14.66 -6.90
N VAL A 25 47.99 14.89 -7.92
CA VAL A 25 46.57 14.54 -7.94
C VAL A 25 46.51 13.01 -7.90
N VAL A 26 46.38 12.46 -6.70
CA VAL A 26 45.97 11.08 -6.50
C VAL A 26 44.60 10.96 -7.15
N PRO A 27 44.38 10.00 -8.07
CA PRO A 27 43.03 9.74 -8.56
C PRO A 27 42.23 9.26 -7.35
N GLU A 28 41.45 10.17 -6.76
CA GLU A 28 40.37 9.79 -5.86
C GLU A 28 39.48 8.87 -6.67
N ALA A 29 39.65 7.57 -6.41
CA ALA A 29 38.74 6.54 -6.85
C ALA A 29 37.35 7.05 -6.47
N SER A 30 36.59 7.43 -7.49
CA SER A 30 35.17 7.65 -7.43
C SER A 30 34.52 6.30 -7.16
N GLY A 31 34.74 5.78 -5.96
CA GLY A 31 33.75 5.01 -5.27
C GLY A 31 32.55 5.93 -5.14
N SER A 32 31.72 5.93 -6.18
CA SER A 32 30.30 6.22 -6.06
C SER A 32 29.79 5.19 -5.06
N VAL A 33 30.02 5.47 -3.77
CA VAL A 33 29.47 4.73 -2.66
C VAL A 33 28.00 4.83 -2.93
N ASP A 34 27.46 3.71 -3.38
CA ASP A 34 26.05 3.44 -3.48
C ASP A 34 25.49 3.85 -2.11
N ARG A 35 25.00 5.09 -2.00
CA ARG A 35 24.28 5.58 -0.83
C ARG A 35 22.90 4.95 -0.90
N HIS A 36 22.90 3.62 -0.93
CA HIS A 36 21.75 2.81 -0.66
C HIS A 36 21.20 3.32 0.66
N ASN A 37 20.01 3.90 0.55
CA ASN A 37 19.38 4.55 1.67
C ASN A 37 19.04 3.45 2.66
N ARG A 38 19.85 3.28 3.72
CA ARG A 38 19.68 2.26 4.76
C ARG A 38 18.24 2.16 5.25
N ARG A 39 17.50 3.27 5.26
CA ARG A 39 16.07 3.29 5.58
C ARG A 39 15.22 2.48 4.59
N THR A 40 15.51 2.62 3.30
CA THR A 40 14.86 1.86 2.23
C THR A 40 15.14 0.37 2.36
N GLU A 41 16.39 -0.02 2.65
CA GLU A 41 16.75 -1.43 2.89
C GLU A 41 15.98 -2.02 4.07
N LEU A 42 16.00 -1.35 5.23
CA LEU A 42 15.24 -1.80 6.41
C LEU A 42 13.74 -1.87 6.12
N ARG A 43 13.19 -0.93 5.35
CA ARG A 43 11.78 -0.97 4.96
C ARG A 43 11.48 -2.16 4.05
N THR A 44 12.37 -2.46 3.11
CA THR A 44 12.23 -3.62 2.21
C THR A 44 12.36 -4.91 3.01
N GLU A 45 13.37 -5.05 3.86
CA GLU A 45 13.55 -6.20 4.75
C GLU A 45 12.31 -6.44 5.61
N LEU A 46 11.79 -5.38 6.26
CA LEU A 46 10.60 -5.48 7.09
C LEU A 46 9.36 -5.91 6.29
N ARG A 47 9.19 -5.43 5.05
CA ARG A 47 8.10 -5.89 4.18
C ARG A 47 8.24 -7.35 3.81
N CYS A 48 9.43 -7.77 3.38
CA CYS A 48 9.68 -9.17 3.04
C CYS A 48 9.42 -10.10 4.24
N LEU A 49 9.77 -9.66 5.45
CA LEU A 49 9.49 -10.42 6.66
C LEU A 49 7.99 -10.52 6.92
N ILE A 50 7.27 -9.39 6.91
CA ILE A 50 5.82 -9.36 7.13
C ILE A 50 5.11 -10.19 6.06
N ASP A 51 5.43 -9.97 4.79
CA ASP A 51 4.80 -10.63 3.65
C ASP A 51 5.13 -12.13 3.65
N GLY A 52 6.36 -12.52 4.00
CA GLY A 52 6.72 -13.94 4.12
C GLY A 52 6.05 -14.67 5.29
N LYS A 53 5.77 -13.97 6.40
CA LYS A 53 4.98 -14.52 7.51
C LYS A 53 3.48 -14.53 7.23
N PHE A 54 2.98 -13.57 6.44
CA PHE A 54 1.57 -13.39 6.18
C PHE A 54 1.08 -14.22 4.99
N GLY A 55 1.82 -14.25 3.89
CA GLY A 55 1.46 -14.93 2.66
C GLY A 55 2.63 -15.56 1.92
N GLU A 56 2.34 -16.21 0.79
CA GLU A 56 3.34 -16.88 -0.05
C GLU A 56 4.04 -15.86 -0.96
N TYR A 57 4.79 -14.89 -0.39
CA TYR A 57 5.41 -13.84 -1.18
C TYR A 57 6.84 -14.19 -1.60
N ILE A 58 7.02 -14.39 -2.91
CA ILE A 58 8.34 -14.50 -3.55
C ILE A 58 8.91 -13.09 -3.67
N CYS A 59 9.79 -12.73 -2.75
CA CYS A 59 10.57 -11.50 -2.83
C CYS A 59 11.52 -11.55 -4.04
N PHE A 60 11.26 -10.76 -5.09
CA PHE A 60 12.09 -10.68 -6.30
C PHE A 60 13.46 -9.99 -6.12
N THR A 61 13.78 -9.43 -4.95
CA THR A 61 15.11 -8.84 -4.71
C THR A 61 16.13 -9.92 -4.37
N SER A 62 16.71 -10.51 -5.42
CA SER A 62 18.06 -11.07 -5.63
C SER A 62 18.97 -11.47 -4.45
N HIS A 63 18.46 -11.86 -3.30
CA HIS A 63 19.14 -12.70 -2.33
C HIS A 63 18.13 -13.71 -1.82
N GLN A 64 18.23 -14.89 -2.40
CA GLN A 64 17.60 -16.12 -1.98
C GLN A 64 18.05 -16.44 -0.54
N SER A 65 17.49 -15.76 0.45
CA SER A 65 17.57 -16.22 1.83
C SER A 65 16.67 -17.43 1.93
N MET A 66 17.29 -18.61 1.96
CA MET A 66 16.68 -19.87 2.35
C MET A 66 16.12 -19.72 3.77
N LEU A 67 14.92 -19.17 3.92
CA LEU A 67 14.17 -19.28 5.16
C LEU A 67 13.55 -20.68 5.17
N THR A 68 14.20 -21.53 5.96
CA THR A 68 13.71 -22.74 6.63
C THR A 68 12.27 -23.14 6.31
N ALA A 69 12.13 -24.29 5.67
CA ALA A 69 10.89 -24.90 5.18
C ALA A 69 9.88 -25.37 6.25
N ASP A 70 9.89 -24.78 7.45
CA ASP A 70 9.05 -25.18 8.59
C ASP A 70 8.00 -24.12 9.00
N GLU A 71 8.02 -22.91 8.45
CA GLU A 71 6.98 -21.90 8.71
C GLU A 71 5.84 -22.03 7.69
N ALA A 72 4.75 -22.70 8.10
CA ALA A 72 3.54 -22.79 7.31
C ALA A 72 2.98 -21.38 7.03
N PHE A 73 2.87 -21.04 5.75
CA PHE A 73 2.26 -19.78 5.32
C PHE A 73 0.85 -19.63 5.89
N ILE A 74 0.56 -18.45 6.43
CA ILE A 74 -0.69 -18.16 7.12
C ILE A 74 -1.84 -17.98 6.12
N VAL A 75 -1.56 -17.33 5.00
CA VAL A 75 -2.50 -17.08 3.91
C VAL A 75 -1.93 -17.64 2.60
N ASN A 76 -2.60 -18.60 1.98
CA ASN A 76 -2.24 -19.18 0.67
C ASN A 76 -2.65 -18.25 -0.50
N ASP A 77 -2.38 -16.96 -0.38
CA ASP A 77 -2.65 -15.97 -1.43
C ASP A 77 -1.39 -15.13 -1.65
N PRO A 78 -0.77 -15.18 -2.84
CA PRO A 78 0.45 -14.44 -3.14
C PRO A 78 0.22 -12.94 -3.24
N PHE A 79 -1.04 -12.47 -3.25
CA PHE A 79 -1.37 -11.04 -3.20
C PHE A 79 -1.81 -10.58 -1.80
N ALA A 80 -1.80 -11.49 -0.80
CA ALA A 80 -2.09 -11.15 0.57
C ALA A 80 -0.98 -10.25 1.13
N GLY A 81 -1.37 -9.02 1.49
CA GLY A 81 -0.49 -8.03 2.07
C GLY A 81 -1.07 -7.43 3.33
N LEU A 82 -0.20 -6.84 4.16
CA LEU A 82 -0.64 -6.08 5.31
C LEU A 82 -1.08 -4.68 4.90
N TRP A 83 -2.36 -4.36 5.16
CA TRP A 83 -2.89 -3.00 5.00
C TRP A 83 -2.70 -2.20 6.29
N TYR A 84 -2.40 -0.90 6.15
CA TYR A 84 -2.02 -0.02 7.26
C TYR A 84 -3.08 1.05 7.59
N THR A 85 -4.11 1.16 6.77
CA THR A 85 -5.32 1.93 7.04
C THR A 85 -6.25 1.07 7.89
N ILE A 86 -6.88 1.64 8.92
CA ILE A 86 -7.59 0.83 9.91
C ILE A 86 -8.80 0.09 9.31
N GLU A 87 -9.51 0.73 8.39
CA GLU A 87 -10.65 0.14 7.68
C GLU A 87 -10.19 -0.98 6.74
N ASP A 88 -9.14 -0.74 5.93
CA ASP A 88 -8.68 -1.76 4.99
C ASP A 88 -8.05 -2.94 5.74
N TYR A 89 -7.36 -2.69 6.85
CA TYR A 89 -6.85 -3.75 7.74
C TYR A 89 -8.01 -4.60 8.32
N ALA A 90 -9.06 -3.96 8.84
CA ALA A 90 -10.22 -4.67 9.37
C ALA A 90 -10.95 -5.48 8.28
N GLU A 91 -11.20 -4.87 7.12
CA GLU A 91 -11.91 -5.50 5.99
C GLU A 91 -11.10 -6.68 5.40
N THR A 92 -9.81 -6.48 5.15
CA THR A 92 -9.00 -7.47 4.42
C THR A 92 -8.30 -8.46 5.35
N ASN A 93 -7.53 -8.00 6.34
CA ASN A 93 -6.75 -8.87 7.20
C ASN A 93 -7.63 -9.61 8.21
N VAL A 94 -8.52 -8.91 8.91
CA VAL A 94 -9.33 -9.51 9.98
C VAL A 94 -10.55 -10.24 9.43
N ILE A 95 -11.38 -9.59 8.63
CA ILE A 95 -12.62 -10.19 8.11
C ILE A 95 -12.32 -11.16 6.97
N GLY A 96 -11.58 -10.69 5.95
CA GLY A 96 -11.24 -11.47 4.76
C GLY A 96 -10.34 -12.67 5.05
N TYR A 97 -9.12 -12.41 5.52
CA TYR A 97 -8.12 -13.46 5.76
C TYR A 97 -8.29 -14.15 7.13
N GLY A 98 -8.95 -13.52 8.10
CA GLY A 98 -9.18 -14.14 9.39
C GLY A 98 -7.99 -14.09 10.34
N TYR A 99 -7.13 -13.08 10.22
CA TYR A 99 -5.95 -12.93 11.06
C TYR A 99 -5.83 -11.51 11.64
N LYS A 100 -5.32 -11.42 12.87
CA LYS A 100 -5.02 -10.16 13.54
C LYS A 100 -3.58 -10.14 14.03
N ILE A 101 -2.99 -8.95 14.07
CA ILE A 101 -1.67 -8.73 14.65
C ILE A 101 -1.79 -8.60 16.17
N VAL A 102 -0.97 -9.35 16.90
CA VAL A 102 -0.85 -9.26 18.36
C VAL A 102 0.58 -8.87 18.72
N GLY A 103 0.72 -8.04 19.77
CA GLY A 103 2.02 -7.64 20.31
C GLY A 103 2.65 -6.44 19.60
N TRP A 104 1.88 -5.67 18.85
CA TRP A 104 2.37 -4.43 18.25
C TRP A 104 2.80 -3.43 19.34
N PRO A 105 3.99 -2.84 19.27
CA PRO A 105 4.51 -1.97 20.32
C PRO A 105 3.72 -0.66 20.42
N GLU A 106 3.35 -0.26 21.65
CA GLU A 106 2.58 0.98 21.88
C GLU A 106 3.33 2.27 21.51
N SER A 107 4.67 2.22 21.53
CA SER A 107 5.53 3.35 21.18
C SER A 107 5.50 3.68 19.68
N ILE A 108 5.11 2.72 18.84
CA ILE A 108 5.17 2.84 17.38
C ILE A 108 3.75 2.91 16.81
N PRO A 109 3.38 4.00 16.12
CA PRO A 109 2.05 4.12 15.56
C PRO A 109 1.83 3.10 14.43
N PHE A 110 0.66 2.48 14.39
CA PHE A 110 0.29 1.54 13.33
C PHE A 110 0.03 2.30 12.02
N ARG A 111 1.06 2.42 11.18
CA ARG A 111 1.03 3.19 9.92
C ARG A 111 1.89 2.54 8.86
N ASN A 112 1.69 2.95 7.60
CA ASN A 112 2.53 2.49 6.49
C ASN A 112 4.00 2.83 6.77
N LEU A 113 4.86 1.82 6.61
CA LEU A 113 6.29 1.85 6.93
C LEU A 113 7.07 2.99 6.26
N SER A 114 6.56 3.55 5.17
CA SER A 114 7.15 4.73 4.51
C SER A 114 7.02 6.01 5.35
N TYR A 115 5.98 6.08 6.18
CA TYR A 115 5.69 7.20 7.09
C TYR A 115 6.05 6.91 8.54
N VAL A 116 6.42 5.66 8.86
CA VAL A 116 6.92 5.29 10.17
C VAL A 116 8.37 5.76 10.31
N GLY A 117 8.59 6.71 11.22
CA GLY A 117 9.87 7.06 11.85
C GLY A 117 11.17 7.04 11.03
N GLY A 118 12.28 6.93 11.77
CA GLY A 118 13.64 6.78 11.21
C GLY A 118 14.15 5.33 11.27
N CYS A 119 15.40 5.11 10.85
CA CYS A 119 15.99 3.77 10.77
C CYS A 119 15.93 2.97 12.08
N LYS A 120 16.05 3.64 13.24
CA LYS A 120 15.99 2.98 14.56
C LYS A 120 14.65 2.28 14.82
N VAL A 121 13.55 2.93 14.45
CA VAL A 121 12.20 2.40 14.63
C VAL A 121 11.97 1.20 13.72
N LEU A 122 12.46 1.27 12.48
CA LEU A 122 12.38 0.15 11.54
C LEU A 122 13.21 -1.05 12.00
N SER A 123 14.44 -0.83 12.50
CA SER A 123 15.26 -1.93 13.05
C SER A 123 14.62 -2.58 14.27
N GLU A 124 13.99 -1.77 15.14
CA GLU A 124 13.27 -2.29 16.32
C GLU A 124 12.07 -3.16 15.91
N LEU A 125 11.28 -2.72 14.93
CA LEU A 125 10.20 -3.54 14.38
C LEU A 125 10.72 -4.86 13.82
N ILE A 126 11.80 -4.84 13.04
CA ILE A 126 12.41 -6.06 12.49
C ILE A 126 12.82 -7.01 13.62
N THR A 127 13.46 -6.51 14.68
CA THR A 127 13.84 -7.35 15.83
C THR A 127 12.61 -7.94 16.53
N LEU A 128 11.55 -7.16 16.74
CA LEU A 128 10.32 -7.64 17.38
C LEU A 128 9.59 -8.71 16.55
N TRP A 129 9.64 -8.59 15.23
CA TRP A 129 9.10 -9.58 14.31
C TRP A 129 9.97 -10.85 14.21
N LYS A 130 11.30 -10.73 14.32
CA LYS A 130 12.22 -11.89 14.36
C LYS A 130 12.14 -12.63 15.70
N GLU A 131 11.89 -11.90 16.79
CA GLU A 131 11.69 -12.47 18.13
C GLU A 131 10.26 -12.99 18.38
N ASP A 132 9.40 -12.99 17.36
CA ASP A 132 7.97 -13.38 17.44
C ASP A 132 7.16 -12.67 18.54
N LYS A 133 7.64 -11.50 18.98
CA LYS A 133 6.88 -10.62 19.88
C LYS A 133 5.69 -10.00 19.16
N ILE A 134 5.87 -9.67 17.88
CA ILE A 134 4.78 -9.32 16.97
C ILE A 134 4.50 -10.56 16.13
N LYS A 135 3.25 -11.01 16.14
CA LYS A 135 2.82 -12.18 15.37
C LYS A 135 1.40 -12.05 14.86
N PHE A 136 1.10 -12.79 13.80
CA PHE A 136 -0.25 -12.99 13.32
C PHE A 136 -0.92 -14.10 14.13
N VAL A 137 -2.13 -13.84 14.59
CA VAL A 137 -2.97 -14.78 15.35
C VAL A 137 -4.30 -14.91 14.63
N SER A 138 -4.85 -16.12 14.59
CA SER A 138 -6.18 -16.34 14.02
C SER A 138 -7.22 -15.45 14.73
N ALA A 139 -7.99 -14.71 13.94
CA ALA A 139 -9.04 -13.83 14.42
C ALA A 139 -10.24 -14.66 14.86
N THR A 140 -10.69 -14.43 16.09
CA THR A 140 -11.89 -15.09 16.61
C THR A 140 -13.14 -14.56 15.88
N PRO A 141 -14.27 -15.30 15.88
CA PRO A 141 -15.52 -14.80 15.32
C PRO A 141 -15.96 -13.46 15.95
N VAL A 142 -15.65 -13.26 17.24
CA VAL A 142 -15.91 -11.99 17.94
C VAL A 142 -15.07 -10.86 17.39
N ASP A 143 -13.78 -11.10 17.10
CA ASP A 143 -12.91 -10.09 16.48
C ASP A 143 -13.41 -9.68 15.10
N LYS A 144 -13.92 -10.64 14.30
CA LYS A 144 -14.50 -10.34 12.98
C LYS A 144 -15.76 -9.49 13.09
N LEU A 145 -16.61 -9.79 14.08
CA LEU A 145 -17.80 -8.99 14.36
C LEU A 145 -17.41 -7.58 14.82
N MET A 146 -16.46 -7.45 15.74
CA MET A 146 -15.94 -6.16 16.18
C MET A 146 -15.35 -5.36 15.02
N ALA A 147 -14.53 -5.98 14.17
CA ALA A 147 -13.99 -5.34 12.97
C ALA A 147 -15.07 -4.84 12.00
N SER A 148 -16.21 -5.54 11.92
CA SER A 148 -17.33 -5.13 11.06
C SER A 148 -18.14 -3.97 11.63
N LEU A 149 -18.23 -3.85 12.97
CA LEU A 149 -18.94 -2.77 13.63
C LEU A 149 -18.08 -1.52 13.74
N ASP A 150 -16.87 -1.67 14.29
CA ASP A 150 -15.92 -0.60 14.46
C ASP A 150 -14.49 -1.12 14.23
N PRO A 151 -13.84 -0.69 13.13
CA PRO A 151 -12.50 -1.15 12.79
C PRO A 151 -11.46 -0.73 13.84
N THR A 152 -11.72 0.31 14.64
CA THR A 152 -10.79 0.79 15.66
C THR A 152 -10.62 -0.17 16.83
N LEU A 153 -11.62 -1.02 17.10
CA LEU A 153 -11.59 -2.01 18.18
C LEU A 153 -10.59 -3.14 17.92
N VAL A 154 -10.23 -3.36 16.66
CA VAL A 154 -9.28 -4.42 16.24
C VAL A 154 -7.93 -3.82 15.83
N ALA A 155 -7.70 -2.54 16.11
CA ALA A 155 -6.43 -1.88 15.82
C ALA A 155 -5.26 -2.57 16.54
N PRO A 156 -4.17 -2.92 15.84
CA PRO A 156 -3.01 -3.53 16.47
C PRO A 156 -2.33 -2.60 17.50
N GLY A 157 -2.35 -1.30 17.23
CA GLY A 157 -1.70 -0.29 18.06
C GLY A 157 -2.32 1.09 17.88
N LYS A 158 -1.85 2.05 18.69
CA LYS A 158 -2.32 3.44 18.70
C LYS A 158 -1.88 4.19 17.44
N GLY A 159 -2.50 5.35 17.17
CA GLY A 159 -2.05 6.27 16.12
C GLY A 159 -2.31 5.78 14.69
N PHE A 160 -3.26 4.86 14.51
CA PHE A 160 -3.70 4.39 13.20
C PHE A 160 -4.25 5.53 12.33
N VAL A 161 -4.32 5.28 11.02
CA VAL A 161 -4.80 6.25 10.03
C VAL A 161 -6.09 5.72 9.43
N HIS A 162 -7.11 6.56 9.46
CA HIS A 162 -8.36 6.32 8.75
C HIS A 162 -8.19 6.49 7.24
N ARG A 163 -8.85 5.62 6.48
CA ARG A 163 -9.03 5.70 5.04
C ARG A 163 -9.63 7.08 4.74
N LYS A 164 -8.97 7.82 3.85
CA LYS A 164 -9.52 9.09 3.38
C LYS A 164 -10.84 8.79 2.68
N GLN A 165 -11.90 9.52 3.04
CA GLN A 165 -13.19 9.41 2.38
C GLN A 165 -12.99 9.56 0.86
N SER A 166 -13.40 8.52 0.14
CA SER A 166 -13.29 8.47 -1.31
C SER A 166 -14.32 9.43 -1.91
N GLY A 167 -13.87 10.60 -2.36
CA GLY A 167 -14.74 11.56 -3.03
C GLY A 167 -14.04 12.89 -3.27
N GLY A 168 -13.90 13.27 -4.54
CA GLY A 168 -13.45 14.60 -4.93
C GLY A 168 -11.93 14.79 -5.02
N ARG A 169 -11.53 15.72 -5.89
CA ARG A 169 -10.12 16.06 -6.10
C ARG A 169 -9.57 16.89 -4.92
N ASN A 170 -8.27 16.74 -4.63
CA ASN A 170 -7.58 17.54 -3.60
C ASN A 170 -7.27 18.98 -4.03
N ASP A 171 -7.54 19.34 -5.29
CA ASP A 171 -7.23 20.63 -5.91
C ASP A 171 -8.46 21.56 -5.99
N ILE A 172 -9.39 21.48 -5.03
CA ILE A 172 -10.51 22.42 -4.92
C ILE A 172 -9.98 23.85 -4.87
N GLY A 173 -10.54 24.72 -5.71
CA GLY A 173 -10.10 26.11 -5.88
C GLY A 173 -8.72 26.27 -6.53
N ARG A 174 -8.01 25.19 -6.89
CA ARG A 174 -6.68 25.28 -7.52
C ARG A 174 -6.75 25.03 -9.03
N SER A 175 -6.13 25.93 -9.79
CA SER A 175 -5.92 25.73 -11.22
C SER A 175 -4.87 24.65 -11.47
N ARG A 176 -5.00 23.91 -12.57
CA ARG A 176 -3.98 22.93 -12.98
C ARG A 176 -2.84 23.62 -13.70
N TYR A 177 -1.62 23.12 -13.49
CA TYR A 177 -0.48 23.48 -14.32
C TYR A 177 -0.79 23.17 -15.80
N ARG A 178 -0.52 24.14 -16.67
CA ARG A 178 -0.66 24.03 -18.13
C ARG A 178 0.70 24.23 -18.74
N TRP A 179 1.09 23.30 -19.60
CA TRP A 179 2.32 23.39 -20.40
C TRP A 179 2.29 24.51 -21.45
N LYS A 180 1.10 25.05 -21.76
CA LYS A 180 0.91 26.24 -22.60
C LYS A 180 0.56 27.44 -21.74
N THR A 181 1.58 28.22 -21.37
CA THR A 181 1.45 29.64 -21.03
C THR A 181 1.46 30.45 -22.32
N MET A 182 0.87 31.65 -22.30
CA MET A 182 1.09 32.62 -23.39
C MET A 182 2.61 32.78 -23.57
N PRO A 183 3.14 32.86 -24.80
CA PRO A 183 4.58 33.02 -25.03
C PRO A 183 5.16 34.28 -24.37
N GLU A 184 4.32 35.29 -24.12
CA GLU A 184 4.69 36.53 -23.41
C GLU A 184 4.43 36.49 -21.89
N GLY A 185 3.99 35.36 -21.31
CA GLY A 185 3.76 35.24 -19.86
C GLY A 185 2.58 36.06 -19.32
N GLY A 186 1.75 36.64 -20.20
CA GLY A 186 0.59 37.45 -19.81
C GLY A 186 -0.49 36.67 -19.05
N ALA A 187 -1.25 37.38 -18.21
CA ALA A 187 -2.36 36.82 -17.47
C ALA A 187 -3.43 36.19 -18.39
N LEU A 188 -4.00 35.06 -17.97
CA LEU A 188 -5.13 34.46 -18.68
C LEU A 188 -6.33 35.41 -18.67
N ARG A 189 -7.05 35.50 -19.81
CA ARG A 189 -8.25 36.33 -19.98
C ARG A 189 -9.34 36.12 -18.91
N ARG A 190 -9.37 34.94 -18.27
CA ARG A 190 -10.24 34.64 -17.11
C ARG A 190 -9.48 33.76 -16.11
N PRO A 191 -9.51 34.07 -14.79
CA PRO A 191 -8.98 33.15 -13.79
C PRO A 191 -9.78 31.85 -13.85
N LYS A 192 -9.08 30.76 -14.15
CA LYS A 192 -9.66 29.40 -14.14
C LYS A 192 -9.33 28.76 -12.82
N ASP A 193 -10.13 29.07 -11.81
CA ASP A 193 -10.09 28.35 -10.55
C ASP A 193 -10.52 26.89 -10.78
N GLY A 194 -10.00 26.00 -9.95
CA GLY A 194 -10.46 24.61 -9.91
C GLY A 194 -11.94 24.51 -9.49
N PRO A 195 -12.49 23.29 -9.44
CA PRO A 195 -13.81 23.05 -8.86
C PRO A 195 -13.94 23.78 -7.51
N LYS A 196 -15.01 24.57 -7.33
CA LYS A 196 -15.25 25.36 -6.10
C LYS A 196 -16.14 24.65 -5.09
N THR A 197 -16.83 23.60 -5.51
CA THR A 197 -17.70 22.83 -4.64
C THR A 197 -16.87 22.05 -3.62
N PRO A 198 -17.28 22.00 -2.34
CA PRO A 198 -16.65 21.14 -1.36
C PRO A 198 -16.73 19.67 -1.80
N LYS A 199 -15.83 18.83 -1.28
CA LYS A 199 -15.78 17.40 -1.64
C LYS A 199 -17.03 16.64 -1.23
N ILE A 200 -17.62 17.08 -0.12
CA ILE A 200 -18.80 16.51 0.49
C ILE A 200 -19.73 17.69 0.70
N VAL A 201 -20.93 17.56 0.16
CA VAL A 201 -22.03 18.46 0.46
C VAL A 201 -22.84 17.71 1.51
N GLU A 202 -22.77 18.15 2.75
CA GLU A 202 -23.66 17.65 3.80
C GLU A 202 -25.06 18.17 3.44
N SER A 203 -26.00 17.26 3.19
CA SER A 203 -27.39 17.63 2.96
C SER A 203 -27.97 18.10 4.29
N GLU A 204 -28.24 19.41 4.41
CA GLU A 204 -28.81 20.06 5.60
C GLU A 204 -30.26 19.62 5.92
N ASP A 205 -30.83 18.67 5.17
CA ASP A 205 -32.22 18.22 5.31
C ASP A 205 -32.42 17.01 6.27
N GLU A 206 -31.44 16.64 7.09
CA GLU A 206 -31.57 15.46 7.98
C GLU A 206 -31.16 15.79 9.43
N ASP A 207 -32.08 16.42 10.16
CA ASP A 207 -32.10 16.50 11.63
C ASP A 207 -32.21 15.09 12.23
N GLY A 208 -31.08 14.41 12.36
CA GLY A 208 -31.08 13.03 12.84
C GLY A 208 -29.67 12.45 12.98
N LYS A 209 -28.86 13.01 13.89
CA LYS A 209 -27.66 12.38 14.47
C LYS A 209 -26.73 11.74 13.42
N ALA A 210 -25.82 12.55 12.87
CA ALA A 210 -24.78 12.11 11.94
C ALA A 210 -23.97 10.92 12.50
N GLU A 211 -24.38 9.71 12.15
CA GLU A 211 -23.54 8.53 12.21
C GLU A 211 -22.48 8.68 11.09
N PRO A 212 -21.20 8.37 11.35
CA PRO A 212 -20.24 8.30 10.25
C PRO A 212 -20.79 7.30 9.24
N ALA A 213 -20.80 7.65 7.96
CA ALA A 213 -21.25 6.76 6.89
C ALA A 213 -20.36 5.51 6.82
N VAL A 214 -20.63 4.55 7.72
CA VAL A 214 -20.17 3.17 7.65
C VAL A 214 -20.85 2.66 6.40
N ARG A 215 -20.09 2.48 5.33
CA ARG A 215 -20.59 1.79 4.15
C ARG A 215 -21.09 0.44 4.66
N PRO A 216 -22.39 0.09 4.52
CA PRO A 216 -22.78 -1.28 4.77
C PRO A 216 -21.93 -2.14 3.83
N LEU A 217 -21.15 -3.04 4.41
CA LEU A 217 -20.45 -4.06 3.65
C LEU A 217 -21.49 -4.64 2.69
N ARG A 218 -21.21 -4.59 1.39
CA ARG A 218 -22.06 -5.19 0.36
C ARG A 218 -22.21 -6.66 0.69
N LEU A 219 -23.22 -7.00 1.47
CA LEU A 219 -23.84 -8.31 1.45
C LEU A 219 -24.41 -8.41 0.04
N GLN A 220 -23.65 -9.04 -0.85
CA GLN A 220 -24.18 -9.55 -2.09
C GLN A 220 -25.44 -10.34 -1.71
N PRO A 221 -26.63 -9.99 -2.22
CA PRO A 221 -27.77 -10.88 -2.07
C PRO A 221 -27.37 -12.20 -2.70
N LEU A 222 -27.36 -13.26 -1.89
CA LEU A 222 -27.21 -14.62 -2.39
C LEU A 222 -28.22 -14.79 -3.53
N PRO A 223 -27.84 -15.34 -4.70
CA PRO A 223 -28.81 -15.67 -5.72
C PRO A 223 -29.84 -16.58 -5.08
N LEU A 224 -31.08 -16.09 -5.00
CA LEU A 224 -32.24 -16.87 -4.60
C LEU A 224 -32.35 -18.03 -5.58
N GLY A 225 -31.81 -19.18 -5.20
CA GLY A 225 -32.12 -20.44 -5.85
C GLY A 225 -33.64 -20.66 -5.79
N PRO A 226 -34.24 -21.24 -6.83
CA PRO A 226 -35.66 -21.53 -6.83
C PRO A 226 -36.02 -22.40 -5.62
N PRO A 227 -37.27 -22.29 -5.10
CA PRO A 227 -37.70 -23.03 -3.93
C PRO A 227 -37.48 -24.52 -4.16
N ILE A 228 -36.67 -25.13 -3.30
CA ILE A 228 -36.53 -26.57 -3.21
C ILE A 228 -37.89 -27.09 -2.73
N ALA A 229 -38.66 -27.62 -3.68
CA ALA A 229 -39.86 -28.39 -3.38
C ALA A 229 -39.42 -29.64 -2.61
N LEU A 230 -39.63 -29.60 -1.30
CA LEU A 230 -39.51 -30.73 -0.42
C LEU A 230 -40.77 -31.59 -0.62
N ASP A 231 -40.79 -32.47 -1.62
CA ASP A 231 -41.73 -33.59 -1.64
C ASP A 231 -41.26 -34.75 -2.54
N SER A 232 -41.33 -35.93 -1.95
CA SER A 232 -41.29 -37.28 -2.56
C SER A 232 -39.96 -37.82 -3.09
N PHE A 233 -39.26 -38.53 -2.21
CA PHE A 233 -38.54 -39.75 -2.57
C PHE A 233 -39.54 -40.82 -3.07
N PRO A 234 -39.18 -41.58 -4.11
CA PRO A 234 -39.03 -43.01 -3.93
C PRO A 234 -37.64 -43.44 -4.43
N ASN A 235 -36.80 -43.98 -3.55
CA ASN A 235 -36.73 -45.41 -3.27
C ASN A 235 -36.26 -46.23 -4.49
N GLY A 236 -35.05 -46.77 -4.38
CA GLY A 236 -34.67 -48.00 -5.08
C GLY A 236 -33.57 -47.84 -6.12
N GLY A 237 -32.45 -48.52 -5.87
CA GLY A 237 -31.75 -49.23 -6.94
C GLY A 237 -30.38 -48.69 -7.31
N TYR A 238 -29.37 -49.25 -6.66
CA TYR A 238 -28.10 -49.65 -7.26
C TYR A 238 -28.09 -49.65 -8.80
N SER A 239 -27.09 -49.02 -9.43
CA SER A 239 -26.05 -49.77 -10.14
C SER A 239 -25.03 -48.88 -10.82
N ARG A 240 -23.79 -49.25 -10.52
CA ARG A 240 -22.54 -48.98 -11.22
C ARG A 240 -22.60 -49.59 -12.64
N ALA A 241 -22.31 -48.81 -13.67
CA ALA A 241 -21.91 -49.32 -14.99
C ALA A 241 -21.05 -48.23 -15.64
N ILE A 242 -19.72 -48.37 -15.64
CA ILE A 242 -18.93 -49.13 -16.63
C ILE A 242 -19.10 -48.53 -18.04
N ARG A 243 -18.07 -47.77 -18.40
CA ARG A 243 -17.71 -47.34 -19.74
C ARG A 243 -17.07 -48.52 -20.48
N ALA A 244 -17.67 -48.97 -21.58
CA ALA A 244 -17.04 -49.69 -22.69
C ALA A 244 -18.06 -49.75 -23.87
N PRO A 245 -17.70 -50.21 -25.08
CA PRO A 245 -17.26 -49.35 -26.18
C PRO A 245 -18.04 -49.62 -27.48
N SER A 246 -17.64 -48.91 -28.55
CA SER A 246 -17.59 -49.30 -29.97
C SER A 246 -18.64 -50.24 -30.56
N GLU A 247 -19.24 -49.79 -31.66
CA GLU A 247 -19.44 -50.44 -32.98
C GLU A 247 -20.62 -49.70 -33.64
N GLU A 248 -20.44 -49.00 -34.76
CA GLU A 248 -20.28 -49.51 -36.14
C GLU A 248 -21.56 -50.19 -36.65
N ILE A 249 -21.80 -50.09 -37.97
CA ILE A 249 -22.92 -50.64 -38.78
C ILE A 249 -23.93 -49.54 -39.15
N GLU A 250 -23.70 -48.86 -40.28
CA GLU A 250 -24.16 -49.18 -41.66
C GLU A 250 -25.61 -48.70 -41.85
N ASP A 251 -25.80 -47.66 -42.64
CA ASP A 251 -26.04 -47.73 -44.11
C ASP A 251 -27.47 -48.21 -44.37
N PHE A 252 -28.30 -47.33 -44.92
CA PHE A 252 -29.29 -47.64 -45.96
C PHE A 252 -29.98 -46.34 -46.38
N SER A 253 -29.60 -45.90 -47.58
CA SER A 253 -30.34 -44.96 -48.42
C SER A 253 -31.71 -45.50 -48.84
N ASP A 254 -32.50 -44.53 -49.31
CA ASP A 254 -33.45 -44.56 -50.44
C ASP A 254 -34.97 -44.65 -50.20
N GLU A 255 -35.61 -43.69 -50.89
CA GLU A 255 -36.88 -43.69 -51.62
C GLU A 255 -38.19 -43.90 -50.84
N GLU A 256 -39.03 -42.86 -50.79
CA GLU A 256 -40.04 -42.54 -51.84
C GLU A 256 -40.58 -41.10 -51.66
#